data_AF-A0AAD3CXB5-F1
#
_entry.id   AF-A0AAD3CXB5-F1
#
_cell.length_a   1.000
_cell.length_b   1.000
_cell.length_c   1.000
_cell.angle_alpha   90.00
_cell.angle_beta   90.00
_cell.angle_gamma   90.00
#
_symmetry.space_group_name_H-M   'P 1'
#
loop_
_entity.id
_entity.type
_entity.pdbx_description
1 polymer ?
#
loop_
_entity_poly.entity_id
_entity_poly.type
_entity_poly.pdbx_seq_one_letter_code
_entity_poly.pdbx_strand_id
1 'polypeptide(L)'
;METVDLAAQYGHIDILDYCLENGCPFDIDESIYYYLYIDEHYDSTFRELQERSLKVYKWLHQHSIPWDVEAGLNAAREGHLETLMWAIENGCPWHEDILGHAFGSYNMPMVEYCLEHHSPTDTDIYVLAMNKIGNSNQRRMADVTDAQMIAMLQKIHDYGIPWSRDIISCAERRDRSNVASWLRCHQLRNFVIADPDHDLDILEDKKRELARPDLVAAGIPVFYDKSKQESRALVVPPAIVDPENCNIMISFNNGSTGEDAEVLCNFLNSKGSKTFCTRVFCPNNMGDWRTYTVTGANKCKILIALMTDGWQKSNEFQFEMDIIKNRFAKKEVTVIPVLYNSVDYYFDAEKKHFYRTTFGSYQGIPSKEKDEDWMDSILKLLSS
;
A
#
# COMPACT_ATOMS: atom_id res chain seq x y z
N MET A 1 -9.47 -8.77 31.61
CA MET A 1 -9.57 -7.31 31.50
C MET A 1 -8.98 -6.75 32.77
N GLU A 2 -7.73 -6.36 32.66
CA GLU A 2 -6.89 -5.96 33.78
C GLU A 2 -7.24 -4.51 34.18
N THR A 3 -6.98 -4.13 35.43
CA THR A 3 -7.30 -2.79 35.95
C THR A 3 -6.66 -1.66 35.13
N VAL A 4 -5.51 -1.94 34.51
CA VAL A 4 -4.76 -1.02 33.64
C VAL A 4 -5.52 -0.72 32.35
N ASP A 5 -6.06 -1.75 31.68
CA ASP A 5 -6.80 -1.60 30.41
C ASP A 5 -8.01 -0.69 30.57
N LEU A 6 -8.78 -0.91 31.65
CA LEU A 6 -9.95 -0.10 31.97
C LEU A 6 -9.57 1.33 32.30
N ALA A 7 -8.50 1.53 33.09
CA ALA A 7 -8.01 2.86 33.41
C ALA A 7 -7.58 3.62 32.14
N ALA A 8 -6.93 2.93 31.20
CA ALA A 8 -6.53 3.48 29.92
C ALA A 8 -7.74 3.78 29.03
N GLN A 9 -8.68 2.85 28.89
CA GLN A 9 -9.91 3.01 28.10
C GLN A 9 -10.76 4.20 28.54
N TYR A 10 -10.88 4.41 29.85
CA TYR A 10 -11.65 5.51 30.46
C TYR A 10 -10.81 6.76 30.80
N GLY A 11 -9.52 6.78 30.46
CA GLY A 11 -8.65 7.95 30.63
C GLY A 11 -8.37 8.37 32.08
N HIS A 12 -8.44 7.41 32.99
CA HIS A 12 -8.13 7.57 34.42
C HIS A 12 -6.62 7.54 34.65
N ILE A 13 -5.95 8.64 34.29
CA ILE A 13 -4.49 8.80 34.43
C ILE A 13 -4.00 8.61 35.86
N ASP A 14 -4.78 9.05 36.85
CA ASP A 14 -4.51 8.84 38.27
C ASP A 14 -4.44 7.36 38.66
N ILE A 15 -5.30 6.53 38.06
CA ILE A 15 -5.27 5.08 38.25
C ILE A 15 -4.09 4.46 37.50
N LEU A 16 -3.75 4.96 36.31
CA LEU A 16 -2.57 4.51 35.55
C LEU A 16 -1.26 4.82 36.30
N ASP A 17 -1.13 6.01 36.85
CA ASP A 17 0.00 6.41 37.71
C ASP A 17 0.10 5.47 38.92
N TYR A 18 -1.02 5.24 39.62
CA TYR A 18 -1.06 4.31 40.75
C TYR A 18 -0.67 2.87 40.36
N CYS A 19 -1.17 2.38 39.23
CA CYS A 19 -0.82 1.05 38.72
C CYS A 19 0.69 0.94 38.41
N LEU A 20 1.27 1.97 37.77
CA LEU A 20 2.69 2.00 37.45
C LEU A 20 3.56 2.06 38.72
N GLU A 21 3.19 2.91 39.69
CA GLU A 21 3.90 3.06 40.97
C GLU A 21 3.92 1.75 41.78
N ASN A 22 2.86 0.94 41.68
CA ASN A 22 2.72 -0.32 42.40
C ASN A 22 3.23 -1.53 41.60
N GLY A 23 3.86 -1.31 40.43
CA GLY A 23 4.42 -2.37 39.61
C GLY A 23 3.37 -3.32 39.03
N CYS A 24 2.13 -2.83 38.80
CA CYS A 24 1.15 -3.59 38.04
C CYS A 24 1.76 -3.89 36.65
N PRO A 25 1.79 -5.17 36.23
CA PRO A 25 2.34 -5.52 34.95
C PRO A 25 1.49 -4.87 33.86
N PHE A 26 2.14 -4.10 33.00
CA PHE A 26 1.65 -3.86 31.65
C PHE A 26 2.03 -5.11 30.86
N ASP A 27 1.34 -6.24 31.13
CA ASP A 27 1.67 -7.51 30.49
C ASP A 27 1.23 -7.42 29.02
N ILE A 28 2.17 -7.02 28.16
CA ILE A 28 1.97 -6.69 26.74
C ILE A 28 1.93 -7.93 25.84
N ASP A 29 1.28 -9.00 26.29
CA ASP A 29 0.93 -10.12 25.38
C ASP A 29 0.01 -9.60 24.24
N GLU A 30 -0.78 -8.56 24.52
CA GLU A 30 -1.52 -7.75 23.55
C GLU A 30 -1.20 -6.25 23.72
N SER A 31 -1.33 -5.46 22.64
CA SER A 31 -1.09 -4.02 22.66
C SER A 31 -2.05 -3.28 23.61
N ILE A 32 -1.55 -2.44 24.53
CA ILE A 32 -2.42 -1.56 25.35
C ILE A 32 -3.28 -0.62 24.49
N TYR A 33 -2.83 -0.29 23.29
CA TYR A 33 -3.57 0.55 22.36
C TYR A 33 -4.82 -0.14 21.82
N TYR A 34 -4.81 -1.47 21.70
CA TYR A 34 -5.97 -2.28 21.29
C TYR A 34 -7.19 -2.06 22.21
N TYR A 35 -6.94 -1.88 23.51
CA TYR A 35 -7.98 -1.68 24.53
C TYR A 35 -8.50 -0.25 24.63
N LEU A 36 -7.89 0.71 23.92
CA LEU A 36 -8.34 2.11 23.90
C LEU A 36 -9.59 2.34 23.05
N TYR A 37 -10.10 1.28 22.40
CA TYR A 37 -11.43 1.25 21.78
C TYR A 37 -12.53 1.50 22.80
N ILE A 38 -13.51 2.33 22.45
CA ILE A 38 -14.53 2.79 23.38
C ILE A 38 -15.73 1.84 23.33
N ASP A 39 -16.11 1.28 24.48
CA ASP A 39 -17.37 0.54 24.59
C ASP A 39 -18.60 1.46 24.45
N GLU A 40 -19.63 0.97 23.77
CA GLU A 40 -20.78 1.68 23.23
C GLU A 40 -21.81 2.14 24.28
N HIS A 41 -21.52 1.86 25.56
CA HIS A 41 -22.41 2.10 26.68
C HIS A 41 -22.17 3.42 27.42
N TYR A 42 -21.31 4.31 26.91
CA TYR A 42 -20.96 5.55 27.60
C TYR A 42 -21.61 6.80 26.97
N ASP A 43 -22.46 7.48 27.74
CA ASP A 43 -23.12 8.74 27.37
C ASP A 43 -22.13 9.93 27.48
N SER A 44 -21.30 10.10 26.45
CA SER A 44 -20.30 11.17 26.38
C SER A 44 -20.26 11.82 25.00
N THR A 45 -19.84 13.09 24.96
CA THR A 45 -19.69 13.82 23.71
C THR A 45 -18.46 13.32 22.93
N PHE A 46 -18.49 13.42 21.59
CA PHE A 46 -17.35 13.05 20.74
C PHE A 46 -16.05 13.78 21.14
N ARG A 47 -16.17 15.05 21.53
CA ARG A 47 -15.04 15.87 21.95
C ARG A 47 -14.39 15.33 23.23
N GLU A 48 -15.19 14.95 24.23
CA GLU A 48 -14.67 14.35 25.46
C GLU A 48 -13.94 13.03 25.19
N LEU A 49 -14.46 12.21 24.27
CA LEU A 49 -13.82 10.97 23.86
C LEU A 49 -12.47 11.19 23.18
N GLN A 50 -12.38 12.19 22.30
CA GLN A 50 -11.14 12.56 21.63
C GLN A 50 -10.10 13.14 22.59
N GLU A 51 -10.50 14.07 23.47
CA GLU A 51 -9.63 14.65 24.50
C GLU A 51 -9.11 13.56 25.46
N ARG A 52 -9.97 12.62 25.84
CA ARG A 52 -9.63 11.45 26.66
C ARG A 52 -8.59 10.57 25.98
N SER A 53 -8.83 10.22 24.72
CA SER A 53 -7.91 9.40 23.91
C SER A 53 -6.53 10.06 23.80
N LEU A 54 -6.48 11.34 23.43
CA LEU A 54 -5.24 12.10 23.32
C LEU A 54 -4.46 12.15 24.64
N LYS A 55 -5.17 12.31 25.76
CA LYS A 55 -4.57 12.34 27.10
C LYS A 55 -3.85 11.03 27.43
N VAL A 56 -4.46 9.89 27.11
CA VAL A 56 -3.89 8.56 27.36
C VAL A 56 -2.68 8.30 26.46
N TYR A 57 -2.76 8.64 25.17
CA TYR A 57 -1.64 8.48 24.24
C TYR A 57 -0.41 9.28 24.68
N LYS A 58 -0.62 10.53 25.14
CA LYS A 58 0.44 11.36 25.71
C LYS A 58 1.05 10.72 26.96
N TRP A 59 0.23 10.18 27.85
CA TRP A 59 0.69 9.52 29.06
C TRP A 59 1.52 8.27 28.76
N LEU A 60 1.07 7.41 27.83
CA LEU A 60 1.79 6.21 27.39
C LEU A 60 3.17 6.57 26.82
N HIS A 61 3.22 7.57 25.95
CA HIS A 61 4.47 8.06 25.37
C HIS A 61 5.44 8.63 26.42
N GLN A 62 4.94 9.42 27.39
CA GLN A 62 5.75 9.98 28.48
C GLN A 62 6.42 8.88 29.33
N HIS A 63 5.74 7.75 29.50
CA HIS A 63 6.24 6.60 30.25
C HIS A 63 7.03 5.61 29.38
N SER A 64 7.41 6.02 28.16
CA SER A 64 8.20 5.22 27.23
C SER A 64 7.57 3.89 26.85
N ILE A 65 6.22 3.82 26.86
CA ILE A 65 5.50 2.69 26.29
C ILE A 65 5.71 2.74 24.76
N PRO A 66 6.19 1.65 24.13
CA PRO A 66 6.52 1.65 22.71
C PRO A 66 5.26 1.74 21.85
N TRP A 67 5.37 2.43 20.73
CA TRP A 67 4.35 2.42 19.70
C TRP A 67 4.24 1.06 19.03
N ASP A 68 3.03 0.70 18.63
CA ASP A 68 2.74 -0.37 17.70
C ASP A 68 1.69 0.08 16.67
N VAL A 69 1.35 -0.81 15.76
CA VAL A 69 0.39 -0.52 14.68
C VAL A 69 -1.03 -0.29 15.19
N GLU A 70 -1.38 -0.84 16.36
CA GLU A 70 -2.70 -0.68 16.96
C GLU A 70 -2.95 0.75 17.43
N ALA A 71 -1.91 1.49 17.83
CA ALA A 71 -2.04 2.91 18.19
C ALA A 71 -2.65 3.76 17.05
N GLY A 72 -2.11 3.66 15.83
CA GLY A 72 -2.62 4.38 14.68
C GLY A 72 -4.01 3.88 14.25
N LEU A 73 -4.21 2.56 14.24
CA LEU A 73 -5.48 1.95 13.83
C LEU A 73 -6.63 2.31 14.76
N ASN A 74 -6.39 2.33 16.07
CA ASN A 74 -7.43 2.68 17.05
C ASN A 74 -7.83 4.15 16.97
N ALA A 75 -6.86 5.06 16.87
CA ALA A 75 -7.16 6.48 16.68
C ALA A 75 -7.98 6.73 15.40
N ALA A 76 -7.62 6.05 14.30
CA ALA A 76 -8.36 6.14 13.04
C ALA A 76 -9.74 5.50 13.12
N ARG A 77 -9.87 4.34 13.77
CA ARG A 77 -11.14 3.61 13.94
C ARG A 77 -12.17 4.41 14.71
N GLU A 78 -11.73 5.13 15.75
CA GLU A 78 -12.60 5.99 16.56
C GLU A 78 -12.85 7.37 15.94
N GLY A 79 -12.15 7.69 14.84
CA GLY A 79 -12.23 8.99 14.19
C GLY A 79 -11.53 10.12 14.96
N HIS A 80 -10.66 9.81 15.92
CA HIS A 80 -9.93 10.77 16.75
C HIS A 80 -8.73 11.38 16.01
N LEU A 81 -9.00 12.36 15.12
CA LEU A 81 -7.99 12.98 14.26
C LEU A 81 -6.80 13.57 15.03
N GLU A 82 -7.05 14.35 16.08
CA GLU A 82 -5.99 14.97 16.86
C GLU A 82 -5.07 13.94 17.53
N THR A 83 -5.64 12.81 17.98
CA THR A 83 -4.86 11.69 18.52
C THR A 83 -3.99 11.05 17.45
N LEU A 84 -4.55 10.79 16.26
CA LEU A 84 -3.80 10.20 15.15
C LEU A 84 -2.65 11.10 14.71
N MET A 85 -2.91 12.39 14.48
CA MET A 85 -1.87 13.36 14.10
C MET A 85 -0.74 13.39 15.12
N TRP A 86 -1.10 13.51 16.40
CA TRP A 86 -0.12 13.57 17.48
C TRP A 86 0.71 12.27 17.58
N ALA A 87 0.06 11.11 17.46
CA ALA A 87 0.77 9.82 17.52
C ALA A 87 1.79 9.69 16.37
N ILE A 88 1.39 9.98 15.13
CA ILE A 88 2.26 9.90 13.95
C ILE A 88 3.44 10.89 14.06
N GLU A 89 3.18 12.14 14.49
CA GLU A 89 4.23 13.14 14.71
C GLU A 89 5.24 12.73 15.80
N ASN A 90 4.85 11.83 16.72
CA ASN A 90 5.69 11.32 17.80
C ASN A 90 6.23 9.90 17.53
N GLY A 91 6.21 9.45 16.27
CA GLY A 91 6.88 8.22 15.83
C GLY A 91 6.01 6.96 15.84
N CYS A 92 4.69 7.08 15.96
CA CYS A 92 3.79 5.96 15.70
C CYS A 92 3.93 5.52 14.24
N PRO A 93 4.09 4.20 13.97
CA PRO A 93 4.20 3.71 12.60
C PRO A 93 2.87 3.89 11.86
N TRP A 94 2.97 4.13 10.56
CA TRP A 94 1.81 4.03 9.67
C TRP A 94 1.44 2.56 9.44
N HIS A 95 0.14 2.30 9.36
CA HIS A 95 -0.42 1.01 8.97
C HIS A 95 -1.32 1.20 7.74
N GLU A 96 -1.36 0.20 6.85
CA GLU A 96 -2.07 0.28 5.56
C GLU A 96 -3.59 0.46 5.68
N ASP A 97 -4.15 0.00 6.79
CA ASP A 97 -5.58 0.11 7.09
C ASP A 97 -6.01 1.45 7.71
N ILE A 98 -5.06 2.35 8.05
CA ILE A 98 -5.38 3.64 8.70
C ILE A 98 -6.32 4.47 7.83
N LEU A 99 -6.05 4.59 6.53
CA LEU A 99 -6.92 5.34 5.61
C LEU A 99 -8.31 4.67 5.49
N GLY A 100 -8.39 3.34 5.56
CA GLY A 100 -9.67 2.60 5.54
C GLY A 100 -10.49 2.80 6.80
N HIS A 101 -9.82 2.91 7.95
CA HIS A 101 -10.45 3.26 9.22
C HIS A 101 -10.88 4.72 9.27
N ALA A 102 -10.07 5.65 8.78
CA ALA A 102 -10.44 7.06 8.60
C ALA A 102 -11.67 7.22 7.70
N PHE A 103 -11.74 6.42 6.64
CA PHE A 103 -12.91 6.38 5.78
C PHE A 103 -14.14 5.83 6.53
N GLY A 104 -13.98 4.69 7.20
CA GLY A 104 -15.06 4.04 7.95
C GLY A 104 -15.57 4.84 9.15
N SER A 105 -14.74 5.72 9.72
CA SER A 105 -15.14 6.68 10.76
C SER A 105 -15.81 7.93 10.19
N TYR A 106 -15.89 8.06 8.86
CA TYR A 106 -16.47 9.18 8.13
C TYR A 106 -15.88 10.55 8.48
N ASN A 107 -14.59 10.58 8.79
CA ASN A 107 -13.87 11.80 9.15
C ASN A 107 -13.11 12.32 7.92
N MET A 108 -13.75 13.18 7.12
CA MET A 108 -13.15 13.79 5.92
C MET A 108 -11.80 14.47 6.20
N PRO A 109 -11.67 15.34 7.23
CA PRO A 109 -10.37 15.90 7.60
C PRO A 109 -9.28 14.85 7.86
N MET A 110 -9.63 13.71 8.46
CA MET A 110 -8.69 12.60 8.65
C MET A 110 -8.31 11.92 7.34
N VAL A 111 -9.27 11.71 6.43
CA VAL A 111 -8.99 11.20 5.08
C VAL A 111 -8.01 12.12 4.38
N GLU A 112 -8.22 13.44 4.41
CA GLU A 112 -7.31 14.42 3.82
C GLU A 112 -5.90 14.34 4.44
N TYR A 113 -5.81 14.29 5.77
CA TYR A 113 -4.55 14.15 6.48
C TYR A 113 -3.78 12.88 6.05
N CYS A 114 -4.46 11.74 5.99
CA CYS A 114 -3.85 10.47 5.57
C CYS A 114 -3.39 10.50 4.11
N LEU A 115 -4.13 11.16 3.22
CA LEU A 115 -3.78 11.33 1.81
C LEU A 115 -2.55 12.26 1.63
N GLU A 116 -2.50 13.36 2.37
CA GLU A 116 -1.40 14.33 2.35
C GLU A 116 -0.07 13.73 2.84
N HIS A 117 -0.14 12.80 3.80
CA HIS A 117 1.05 12.16 4.38
C HIS A 117 1.45 10.85 3.69
N HIS A 118 0.85 10.55 2.52
CA HIS A 118 1.12 9.33 1.76
C HIS A 118 1.01 8.06 2.62
N SER A 119 -0.03 7.97 3.45
CA SER A 119 -0.33 6.76 4.22
C SER A 119 -0.17 5.53 3.32
N PRO A 120 0.52 4.46 3.76
CA PRO A 120 0.49 3.19 3.07
C PRO A 120 -0.97 2.79 2.83
N THR A 121 -1.25 2.26 1.65
CA THR A 121 -2.59 1.80 1.29
C THR A 121 -2.50 0.47 0.58
N ASP A 122 -3.23 -0.54 1.04
CA ASP A 122 -3.56 -1.69 0.22
C ASP A 122 -4.85 -1.41 -0.59
N THR A 123 -4.97 -2.10 -1.72
CA THR A 123 -6.06 -2.08 -2.70
C THR A 123 -7.45 -2.36 -2.09
N ASP A 124 -7.50 -2.90 -0.86
CA ASP A 124 -8.71 -3.33 -0.16
C ASP A 124 -9.26 -2.33 0.85
N ILE A 125 -8.74 -1.10 0.87
CA ILE A 125 -9.22 -0.01 1.72
C ILE A 125 -10.75 0.16 1.72
N TYR A 126 -11.36 -0.06 0.55
CA TYR A 126 -12.79 0.07 0.35
C TYR A 126 -13.59 -1.11 0.90
N VAL A 127 -13.02 -2.31 0.94
CA VAL A 127 -13.65 -3.48 1.56
C VAL A 127 -13.72 -3.27 3.07
N LEU A 128 -12.66 -2.74 3.69
CA LEU A 128 -12.66 -2.38 5.11
C LEU A 128 -13.62 -1.24 5.42
N ALA A 129 -13.54 -0.16 4.65
CA ALA A 129 -14.46 0.98 4.72
C ALA A 129 -15.92 0.53 4.62
N MET A 130 -16.26 -0.24 3.59
CA MET A 130 -17.62 -0.73 3.34
C MET A 130 -18.03 -1.82 4.34
N ASN A 131 -17.15 -2.73 4.76
CA ASN A 131 -17.50 -3.80 5.70
C ASN A 131 -17.95 -3.23 7.04
N LYS A 132 -17.29 -2.17 7.52
CA LYS A 132 -17.69 -1.43 8.73
C LYS A 132 -19.10 -0.84 8.62
N ILE A 133 -19.56 -0.45 7.42
CA ILE A 133 -20.91 0.10 7.16
C ILE A 133 -22.06 -0.84 7.58
N GLY A 134 -21.80 -2.12 7.83
CA GLY A 134 -22.84 -3.12 8.07
C GLY A 134 -22.51 -4.18 9.10
N ASN A 135 -21.32 -4.15 9.72
CA ASN A 135 -21.03 -4.93 10.90
C ASN A 135 -21.20 -4.03 12.13
N SER A 136 -22.39 -4.14 12.72
CA SER A 136 -22.68 -4.06 14.17
C SER A 136 -22.19 -2.81 14.95
N ASN A 137 -23.21 -2.10 15.45
CA ASN A 137 -23.31 -1.52 16.79
C ASN A 137 -22.93 -0.04 17.05
N GLN A 138 -22.25 0.67 16.15
CA GLN A 138 -22.05 2.11 16.33
C GLN A 138 -23.32 2.91 15.94
N ARG A 139 -24.06 3.44 16.94
CA ARG A 139 -25.24 4.33 16.76
C ARG A 139 -25.00 5.52 15.82
N ARG A 140 -23.75 5.91 15.57
CA ARG A 140 -23.37 7.04 14.68
C ARG A 140 -23.44 6.73 13.19
N MET A 141 -23.57 5.46 12.80
CA MET A 141 -23.47 5.05 11.38
C MET A 141 -24.80 5.08 10.61
N ALA A 142 -25.93 5.23 11.31
CA ALA A 142 -27.26 5.26 10.68
C ALA A 142 -27.52 6.53 9.83
N ASP A 143 -26.72 7.58 10.00
CA ASP A 143 -26.98 8.91 9.41
C ASP A 143 -26.09 9.27 8.23
N VAL A 144 -25.17 8.38 7.80
CA VAL A 144 -24.27 8.71 6.69
C VAL A 144 -24.97 8.58 5.35
N THR A 145 -24.99 9.70 4.63
CA THR A 145 -25.61 9.82 3.31
C THR A 145 -24.68 9.31 2.20
N ASP A 146 -25.28 8.85 1.10
CA ASP A 146 -24.54 8.49 -0.10
C ASP A 146 -23.69 9.65 -0.63
N ALA A 147 -24.16 10.90 -0.46
CA ALA A 147 -23.43 12.10 -0.86
C ALA A 147 -22.12 12.29 -0.08
N GLN A 148 -22.14 12.06 1.24
CA GLN A 148 -20.92 12.11 2.06
C GLN A 148 -19.94 11.02 1.64
N MET A 149 -20.42 9.79 1.42
CA MET A 149 -19.57 8.70 0.94
C MET A 149 -18.96 9.01 -0.43
N ILE A 150 -19.77 9.49 -1.37
CA ILE A 150 -19.31 9.88 -2.72
C ILE A 150 -18.25 10.98 -2.63
N ALA A 151 -18.41 11.97 -1.75
CA ALA A 151 -17.41 13.04 -1.58
C ALA A 151 -16.05 12.49 -1.10
N MET A 152 -16.05 11.54 -0.17
CA MET A 152 -14.80 10.92 0.31
C MET A 152 -14.17 10.03 -0.78
N LEU A 153 -15.00 9.27 -1.50
CA LEU A 153 -14.56 8.45 -2.64
C LEU A 153 -13.95 9.31 -3.76
N GLN A 154 -14.58 10.45 -4.08
CA GLN A 154 -14.07 11.41 -5.04
C GLN A 154 -12.71 11.97 -4.58
N LYS A 155 -12.56 12.32 -3.30
CA LYS A 155 -11.28 12.82 -2.78
C LYS A 155 -10.17 11.79 -2.93
N ILE A 156 -10.42 10.53 -2.57
CA ILE A 156 -9.44 9.45 -2.73
C ILE A 156 -9.13 9.21 -4.23
N HIS A 157 -10.15 9.29 -5.09
CA HIS A 157 -9.97 9.20 -6.54
C HIS A 157 -9.09 10.30 -7.11
N ASP A 158 -9.28 11.55 -6.66
CA ASP A 158 -8.50 12.71 -7.11
C ASP A 158 -7.01 12.57 -6.77
N TYR A 159 -6.68 11.81 -5.71
CA TYR A 159 -5.32 11.45 -5.34
C TYR A 159 -4.75 10.27 -6.14
N GLY A 160 -5.50 9.74 -7.11
CA GLY A 160 -5.05 8.68 -8.00
C GLY A 160 -5.05 7.29 -7.37
N ILE A 161 -5.68 7.11 -6.21
CA ILE A 161 -5.79 5.80 -5.55
C ILE A 161 -6.88 4.99 -6.28
N PRO A 162 -6.54 3.82 -6.85
CA PRO A 162 -7.48 3.00 -7.59
C PRO A 162 -8.46 2.32 -6.64
N TRP A 163 -9.74 2.21 -7.05
CA TRP A 163 -10.71 1.39 -6.32
C TRP A 163 -10.67 -0.07 -6.75
N SER A 164 -10.85 -0.98 -5.78
CA SER A 164 -11.00 -2.41 -6.02
C SER A 164 -12.16 -2.70 -6.99
N ARG A 165 -12.03 -3.74 -7.82
CA ARG A 165 -13.10 -4.19 -8.73
C ARG A 165 -14.37 -4.59 -7.98
N ASP A 166 -14.25 -4.97 -6.71
CA ASP A 166 -15.35 -5.43 -5.87
C ASP A 166 -16.07 -4.30 -5.13
N ILE A 167 -15.65 -3.03 -5.28
CA ILE A 167 -16.28 -1.90 -4.60
C ILE A 167 -17.75 -1.70 -5.00
N ILE A 168 -18.07 -1.96 -6.27
CA ILE A 168 -19.43 -1.84 -6.81
C ILE A 168 -20.32 -2.94 -6.23
N SER A 169 -19.83 -4.19 -6.22
CA SER A 169 -20.57 -5.32 -5.66
C SER A 169 -20.75 -5.19 -4.15
N CYS A 170 -19.80 -4.55 -3.45
CA CYS A 170 -19.93 -4.23 -2.04
C CYS A 170 -20.99 -3.13 -1.79
N ALA A 171 -20.99 -2.05 -2.57
CA ALA A 171 -22.01 -1.00 -2.49
C ALA A 171 -23.42 -1.55 -2.75
N GLU A 172 -23.57 -2.43 -3.74
CA GLU A 172 -24.83 -3.10 -4.08
C GLU A 172 -25.33 -4.01 -2.95
N ARG A 173 -24.46 -4.84 -2.37
CA ARG A 173 -24.81 -5.71 -1.22
C ARG A 173 -25.26 -4.94 0.02
N ARG A 174 -24.97 -3.64 0.09
CA ARG A 174 -25.31 -2.75 1.21
C ARG A 174 -26.42 -1.75 0.88
N ASP A 175 -27.11 -1.96 -0.23
CA ASP A 175 -28.23 -1.12 -0.70
C ASP A 175 -27.84 0.36 -0.94
N ARG A 176 -26.58 0.60 -1.29
CA ARG A 176 -26.03 1.94 -1.60
C ARG A 176 -26.03 2.17 -3.11
N SER A 177 -27.21 2.17 -3.72
CA SER A 177 -27.40 2.22 -5.17
C SER A 177 -26.84 3.49 -5.83
N ASN A 178 -26.88 4.65 -5.16
CA ASN A 178 -26.29 5.88 -5.70
C ASN A 178 -24.76 5.83 -5.69
N VAL A 179 -24.16 5.27 -4.63
CA VAL A 179 -22.71 5.06 -4.55
C VAL A 179 -22.25 4.09 -5.64
N ALA A 180 -22.96 2.97 -5.82
CA ALA A 180 -22.69 2.02 -6.89
C ALA A 180 -22.81 2.66 -8.29
N SER A 181 -23.83 3.50 -8.51
CA SER A 181 -24.02 4.21 -9.77
C SER A 181 -22.91 5.23 -10.02
N TRP A 182 -22.53 6.01 -9.01
CA TRP A 182 -21.40 6.94 -9.10
C TRP A 182 -20.10 6.21 -9.41
N LEU A 183 -19.83 5.09 -8.74
CA LEU A 183 -18.64 4.26 -8.98
C LEU A 183 -18.59 3.76 -10.43
N ARG A 184 -19.71 3.26 -10.99
CA ARG A 184 -19.77 2.84 -12.40
C ARG A 184 -19.46 3.99 -13.37
N CYS A 185 -19.98 5.18 -13.12
CA CYS A 185 -19.70 6.36 -13.96
C CYS A 185 -18.23 6.78 -13.91
N HIS A 186 -17.56 6.62 -12.77
CA HIS A 186 -16.17 7.03 -12.59
C HIS A 186 -15.18 5.90 -12.94
N GLN A 187 -15.63 4.63 -12.99
CA GLN A 187 -14.90 3.48 -13.53
C GLN A 187 -14.61 3.62 -15.04
N LEU A 188 -15.46 4.33 -15.78
CA LEU A 188 -15.30 4.61 -17.22
C LEU A 188 -14.22 5.67 -17.53
N ARG A 189 -13.80 6.50 -16.57
CA ARG A 189 -12.65 7.41 -16.75
C ARG A 189 -11.31 6.69 -16.81
N ASN A 190 -11.27 5.40 -16.47
CA ASN A 190 -10.11 4.52 -16.60
C ASN A 190 -10.14 3.65 -17.88
N PHE A 191 -11.14 3.81 -18.76
CA PHE A 191 -11.25 3.15 -20.06
C PHE A 191 -11.10 4.13 -21.24
N VAL A 192 -10.10 5.01 -21.21
CA VAL A 192 -9.55 5.55 -22.47
C VAL A 192 -8.50 4.56 -22.96
N ILE A 193 -8.98 3.43 -23.46
CA ILE A 193 -8.21 2.60 -24.39
C ILE A 193 -8.25 3.37 -25.72
N ALA A 194 -7.07 3.73 -26.21
CA ALA A 194 -6.89 4.35 -27.51
C ALA A 194 -7.49 3.47 -28.62
N ASP A 195 -8.53 3.97 -29.29
CA ASP A 195 -8.75 3.71 -30.71
C ASP A 195 -8.07 4.85 -31.48
N PRO A 196 -7.03 4.60 -32.30
CA PRO A 196 -6.20 5.67 -32.87
C PRO A 196 -6.89 6.57 -33.90
N ASP A 197 -8.04 6.17 -34.45
CA ASP A 197 -8.58 6.79 -35.67
C ASP A 197 -9.87 7.62 -35.50
N HIS A 198 -10.39 7.82 -34.27
CA HIS A 198 -11.67 8.53 -34.08
C HIS A 198 -11.64 9.83 -33.26
N ASP A 199 -10.53 10.18 -32.59
CA ASP A 199 -10.53 11.26 -31.58
C ASP A 199 -9.59 12.45 -31.85
N LEU A 200 -9.10 12.61 -33.09
CA LEU A 200 -8.31 13.81 -33.45
C LEU A 200 -9.16 15.10 -33.42
N ASP A 201 -10.47 15.02 -33.71
CA ASP A 201 -11.35 16.18 -33.73
C ASP A 201 -11.76 16.66 -32.31
N ILE A 202 -11.88 15.74 -31.35
CA ILE A 202 -12.29 16.07 -29.96
C ILE A 202 -11.16 16.75 -29.18
N LEU A 203 -9.90 16.40 -29.49
CA LEU A 203 -8.71 17.00 -28.88
C LEU A 203 -8.42 18.42 -29.38
N GLU A 204 -8.78 18.75 -30.62
CA GLU A 204 -8.68 20.13 -31.13
C GLU A 204 -9.77 21.05 -30.54
N ASP A 205 -10.98 20.54 -30.33
CA ASP A 205 -12.07 21.31 -29.71
C ASP A 205 -11.82 21.59 -28.21
N LYS A 206 -11.25 20.63 -27.46
CA LYS A 206 -10.86 20.84 -26.04
C LYS A 206 -9.66 21.77 -25.88
N LYS A 207 -8.72 21.80 -26.83
CA LYS A 207 -7.61 22.78 -26.84
C LYS A 207 -8.10 24.22 -27.07
N ARG A 208 -9.22 24.40 -27.78
CA ARG A 208 -9.88 25.71 -27.97
C ARG A 208 -10.68 26.14 -26.74
N GLU A 209 -11.27 25.21 -26.00
CA GLU A 209 -12.01 25.51 -24.75
C GLU A 209 -11.09 25.93 -23.56
N LEU A 210 -9.88 25.38 -23.48
CA LEU A 210 -8.90 25.69 -22.43
C LEU A 210 -8.11 27.00 -22.66
N ALA A 211 -8.31 27.68 -23.79
CA ALA A 211 -7.66 28.96 -24.13
C ALA A 211 -8.52 30.19 -23.79
N ARG A 212 -9.15 30.18 -22.60
CA ARG A 212 -9.93 31.30 -22.04
C ARG A 212 -9.00 32.34 -21.38
N PRO A 213 -8.93 33.61 -21.84
CA PRO A 213 -8.05 34.65 -21.28
C PRO A 213 -8.41 35.14 -19.86
N ASP A 214 -9.46 34.60 -19.24
CA ASP A 214 -10.13 35.16 -18.06
C ASP A 214 -9.57 34.67 -16.70
N LEU A 215 -8.64 33.71 -16.66
CA LEU A 215 -8.06 33.20 -15.40
C LEU A 215 -6.73 33.86 -14.98
N VAL A 216 -6.18 34.79 -15.78
CA VAL A 216 -4.98 35.58 -15.42
C VAL A 216 -5.32 36.79 -14.52
N ALA A 217 -6.61 37.11 -14.35
CA ALA A 217 -7.05 38.33 -13.65
C ALA A 217 -7.25 38.20 -12.12
N ALA A 218 -7.02 37.03 -11.51
CA ALA A 218 -7.36 36.80 -10.09
C ALA A 218 -6.21 36.91 -9.07
N GLY A 219 -4.98 37.25 -9.47
CA GLY A 219 -3.94 37.78 -8.56
C GLY A 219 -3.57 36.93 -7.32
N ILE A 220 -3.69 35.60 -7.34
CA ILE A 220 -3.29 34.74 -6.20
C ILE A 220 -1.78 34.40 -6.33
N PRO A 221 -0.92 34.72 -5.34
CA PRO A 221 0.50 34.41 -5.41
C PRO A 221 0.77 32.95 -5.04
N VAL A 222 1.50 32.23 -5.91
CA VAL A 222 2.10 30.92 -5.61
C VAL A 222 3.50 31.16 -5.03
N PHE A 223 3.69 30.88 -3.73
CA PHE A 223 5.01 30.94 -3.11
C PHE A 223 5.77 29.63 -3.37
N TYR A 224 6.85 29.71 -4.16
CA TYR A 224 7.80 28.63 -4.40
C TYR A 224 9.12 29.01 -3.74
N ASP A 225 9.49 28.34 -2.63
CA ASP A 225 10.74 28.60 -1.92
C ASP A 225 11.91 27.88 -2.62
N LYS A 226 12.87 28.65 -3.14
CA LYS A 226 14.03 28.20 -3.92
C LYS A 226 15.30 28.02 -3.08
N SER A 227 15.23 28.02 -1.75
CA SER A 227 16.43 28.16 -0.90
C SER A 227 17.08 26.86 -0.38
N LYS A 228 16.72 25.66 -0.87
CA LYS A 228 17.42 24.41 -0.50
C LYS A 228 17.89 23.63 -1.72
N GLN A 229 18.94 24.14 -2.37
CA GLN A 229 19.80 23.36 -3.26
C GLN A 229 21.25 23.46 -2.79
N GLU A 230 21.73 22.45 -2.07
CA GLU A 230 23.17 22.21 -1.95
C GLU A 230 23.49 20.79 -2.46
N SER A 231 24.29 20.79 -3.52
CA SER A 231 25.10 19.72 -4.13
C SER A 231 24.76 18.26 -3.82
N ARG A 232 23.95 17.64 -4.70
CA ARG A 232 24.05 16.20 -5.00
C ARG A 232 24.50 16.08 -6.46
N ALA A 233 25.54 15.28 -6.69
CA ALA A 233 25.99 14.91 -8.03
C ALA A 233 24.79 14.45 -8.87
N LEU A 234 24.80 14.78 -10.17
CA LEU A 234 23.77 14.36 -11.13
C LEU A 234 23.67 12.83 -11.16
N VAL A 235 22.80 12.27 -10.32
CA VAL A 235 22.32 10.89 -10.43
C VAL A 235 21.49 10.87 -11.71
N VAL A 236 22.03 10.26 -12.77
CA VAL A 236 21.23 9.96 -13.96
C VAL A 236 20.06 9.10 -13.46
N PRO A 237 18.79 9.53 -13.65
CA PRO A 237 17.66 8.72 -13.21
C PRO A 237 17.77 7.34 -13.84
N PRO A 238 17.53 6.25 -13.10
CA PRO A 238 17.62 4.91 -13.65
C PRO A 238 16.69 4.78 -14.85
N ALA A 239 17.18 4.15 -15.93
CA ALA A 239 16.39 3.97 -17.14
C ALA A 239 15.19 3.07 -16.86
N ILE A 240 13.98 3.62 -16.98
CA ILE A 240 12.73 2.86 -16.90
C ILE A 240 12.59 2.04 -18.20
N VAL A 241 12.49 0.72 -18.07
CA VAL A 241 12.39 -0.21 -19.19
C VAL A 241 10.96 -0.70 -19.36
N ASP A 242 10.39 -0.47 -20.54
CA ASP A 242 9.08 -0.96 -20.91
C ASP A 242 9.04 -2.50 -20.95
N PRO A 243 8.03 -3.16 -20.35
CA PRO A 243 7.90 -4.62 -20.35
C PRO A 243 7.82 -5.22 -21.77
N GLU A 244 7.30 -4.51 -22.77
CA GLU A 244 7.31 -4.94 -24.18
C GLU A 244 8.72 -5.05 -24.77
N ASN A 245 9.66 -4.28 -24.20
CA ASN A 245 11.03 -4.13 -24.71
C ASN A 245 12.08 -4.68 -23.74
N CYS A 246 11.67 -5.40 -22.70
CA CYS A 246 12.58 -5.96 -21.71
C CYS A 246 13.28 -7.23 -22.21
N ASN A 247 14.57 -7.36 -21.92
CA ASN A 247 15.30 -8.62 -22.11
C ASN A 247 15.26 -9.46 -20.83
N ILE A 248 15.29 -8.78 -19.67
CA ILE A 248 15.33 -9.39 -18.35
C ILE A 248 14.10 -8.91 -17.58
N MET A 249 13.44 -9.82 -16.87
CA MET A 249 12.42 -9.49 -15.88
C MET A 249 12.86 -9.97 -14.50
N ILE A 250 12.65 -9.13 -13.47
CA ILE A 250 12.82 -9.53 -12.07
C ILE A 250 11.44 -9.83 -11.48
N SER A 251 11.30 -11.05 -10.97
CA SER A 251 10.14 -11.60 -10.29
C SER A 251 10.36 -11.59 -8.79
N PHE A 252 9.44 -11.00 -8.03
CA PHE A 252 9.63 -10.76 -6.60
C PHE A 252 8.28 -10.55 -5.89
N ASN A 253 8.27 -10.75 -4.57
CA ASN A 253 7.19 -10.29 -3.71
C ASN A 253 7.53 -8.89 -3.18
N ASN A 254 6.65 -7.91 -3.36
CA ASN A 254 6.93 -6.53 -2.96
C ASN A 254 7.18 -6.36 -1.46
N GLY A 255 6.49 -7.12 -0.61
CA GLY A 255 6.61 -7.05 0.84
C GLY A 255 7.88 -7.70 1.39
N SER A 256 8.45 -8.70 0.70
CA SER A 256 9.68 -9.37 1.18
C SER A 256 10.95 -8.94 0.46
N THR A 257 10.88 -8.66 -0.84
CA THR A 257 12.07 -8.48 -1.71
C THR A 257 11.90 -7.30 -2.69
N GLY A 258 10.94 -6.41 -2.44
CA GLY A 258 10.68 -5.25 -3.30
C GLY A 258 11.89 -4.34 -3.44
N GLU A 259 12.48 -3.93 -2.33
CA GLU A 259 13.68 -3.06 -2.35
C GLU A 259 14.84 -3.72 -3.08
N ASP A 260 15.05 -5.03 -2.88
CA ASP A 260 16.11 -5.77 -3.57
C ASP A 260 15.86 -5.88 -5.07
N ALA A 261 14.60 -6.03 -5.49
CA ALA A 261 14.22 -6.03 -6.90
C ALA A 261 14.45 -4.66 -7.55
N GLU A 262 14.19 -3.57 -6.83
CA GLU A 262 14.44 -2.21 -7.29
C GLU A 262 15.94 -1.93 -7.42
N VAL A 263 16.73 -2.26 -6.40
CA VAL A 263 18.19 -2.12 -6.41
C VAL A 263 18.82 -2.93 -7.54
N LEU A 264 18.43 -4.19 -7.70
CA LEU A 264 18.94 -5.06 -8.76
C LEU A 264 18.53 -4.55 -10.16
N CYS A 265 17.30 -4.11 -10.33
CA CYS A 265 16.80 -3.57 -11.60
C CYS A 265 17.61 -2.35 -12.03
N ASN A 266 17.80 -1.40 -11.11
CA ASN A 266 18.58 -0.18 -11.34
C ASN A 266 20.06 -0.50 -11.62
N PHE A 267 20.63 -1.44 -10.87
CA PHE A 267 22.00 -1.92 -11.10
C PHE A 267 22.17 -2.49 -12.51
N LEU A 268 21.32 -3.44 -12.93
CA LEU A 268 21.44 -4.08 -14.24
C LEU A 268 21.18 -3.09 -15.39
N ASN A 269 20.21 -2.18 -15.24
CA ASN A 269 19.95 -1.12 -16.21
C ASN A 269 21.15 -0.17 -16.33
N SER A 270 21.83 0.17 -15.22
CA SER A 270 23.05 0.99 -15.24
C SER A 270 24.21 0.34 -16.00
N LYS A 271 24.19 -1.00 -16.15
CA LYS A 271 25.16 -1.78 -16.93
C LYS A 271 24.72 -2.03 -18.38
N GLY A 272 23.59 -1.47 -18.80
CA GLY A 272 23.05 -1.58 -20.17
C GLY A 272 22.15 -2.81 -20.40
N SER A 273 21.85 -3.58 -19.36
CA SER A 273 20.95 -4.73 -19.45
C SER A 273 19.50 -4.27 -19.31
N LYS A 274 18.71 -4.31 -20.40
CA LYS A 274 17.29 -3.91 -20.42
C LYS A 274 16.44 -4.74 -19.47
N THR A 275 16.33 -4.27 -18.23
CA THR A 275 15.76 -4.99 -17.10
C THR A 275 14.48 -4.32 -16.65
N PHE A 276 13.41 -5.09 -16.62
CA PHE A 276 12.10 -4.69 -16.13
C PHE A 276 11.84 -5.32 -14.76
N CYS A 277 11.35 -4.52 -13.82
CA CYS A 277 10.66 -5.01 -12.65
C CYS A 277 9.48 -4.09 -12.38
N THR A 278 8.39 -4.64 -11.85
CA THR A 278 7.17 -3.88 -11.61
C THR A 278 7.37 -2.72 -10.65
N ARG A 279 8.25 -2.84 -9.66
CA ARG A 279 8.51 -1.75 -8.70
C ARG A 279 9.20 -0.53 -9.32
N VAL A 280 10.09 -0.72 -10.30
CA VAL A 280 10.76 0.39 -10.99
C VAL A 280 9.89 0.96 -12.10
N PHE A 281 9.20 0.10 -12.86
CA PHE A 281 8.35 0.52 -13.98
C PHE A 281 7.03 1.15 -13.50
N CYS A 282 6.48 0.60 -12.43
CA CYS A 282 5.22 0.99 -11.79
C CYS A 282 5.44 1.20 -10.29
N PRO A 283 6.20 2.22 -9.88
CA PRO A 283 6.39 2.52 -8.47
C PRO A 283 5.04 2.67 -7.78
N ASN A 284 4.92 2.13 -6.56
CA ASN A 284 3.67 2.07 -5.79
C ASN A 284 2.53 1.31 -6.50
N ASN A 285 2.85 0.33 -7.37
CA ASN A 285 1.87 -0.43 -8.14
C ASN A 285 0.97 0.43 -9.03
N MET A 286 1.45 1.61 -9.48
CA MET A 286 0.70 2.47 -10.39
C MET A 286 0.37 1.76 -11.72
N GLY A 287 -0.91 1.77 -12.11
CA GLY A 287 -1.40 1.08 -13.30
C GLY A 287 -1.66 -0.42 -13.08
N ASP A 288 -1.95 -1.16 -14.16
CA ASP A 288 -2.16 -2.60 -14.05
C ASP A 288 -0.80 -3.33 -14.03
N TRP A 289 -0.12 -3.27 -12.89
CA TRP A 289 1.14 -3.97 -12.66
C TRP A 289 1.04 -5.46 -12.97
N ARG A 290 -0.15 -6.08 -12.83
CA ARG A 290 -0.35 -7.48 -13.23
C ARG A 290 -0.29 -7.62 -14.75
N THR A 291 -0.90 -6.72 -15.51
CA THR A 291 -0.73 -6.68 -16.97
C THR A 291 0.73 -6.47 -17.36
N TYR A 292 1.47 -5.57 -16.70
CA TYR A 292 2.89 -5.37 -16.98
C TYR A 292 3.76 -6.57 -16.58
N THR A 293 3.44 -7.24 -15.47
CA THR A 293 4.04 -8.53 -15.08
C THR A 293 3.78 -9.57 -16.16
N VAL A 294 2.55 -9.69 -16.67
CA VAL A 294 2.19 -10.63 -17.74
C VAL A 294 2.94 -10.30 -19.02
N THR A 295 3.00 -9.02 -19.41
CA THR A 295 3.73 -8.57 -20.59
C THR A 295 5.21 -8.88 -20.45
N GLY A 296 5.83 -8.47 -19.34
CA GLY A 296 7.23 -8.77 -19.04
C GLY A 296 7.50 -10.28 -19.04
N ALA A 297 6.63 -11.07 -18.40
CA ALA A 297 6.76 -12.52 -18.32
C ALA A 297 6.56 -13.22 -19.67
N ASN A 298 5.87 -12.60 -20.63
CA ASN A 298 5.76 -13.10 -22.00
C ASN A 298 6.93 -12.67 -22.90
N LYS A 299 7.57 -11.54 -22.60
CA LYS A 299 8.58 -10.91 -23.48
C LYS A 299 10.02 -11.17 -23.04
N CYS A 300 10.27 -11.27 -21.74
CA CYS A 300 11.62 -11.48 -21.21
C CYS A 300 12.24 -12.76 -21.75
N LYS A 301 13.54 -12.72 -22.03
CA LYS A 301 14.36 -13.90 -22.36
C LYS A 301 14.98 -14.51 -21.11
N ILE A 302 15.11 -13.70 -20.06
CA ILE A 302 15.67 -14.10 -18.78
C ILE A 302 14.73 -13.64 -17.67
N LEU A 303 14.36 -14.55 -16.79
CA LEU A 303 13.61 -14.26 -15.57
C LEU A 303 14.53 -14.46 -14.37
N ILE A 304 14.74 -13.42 -13.57
CA ILE A 304 15.43 -13.51 -12.29
C ILE A 304 14.37 -13.61 -11.20
N ALA A 305 14.31 -14.74 -10.49
CA ALA A 305 13.29 -14.97 -9.46
C ALA A 305 13.90 -14.80 -8.07
N LEU A 306 13.43 -13.81 -7.31
CA LEU A 306 13.84 -13.56 -5.93
C LEU A 306 13.05 -14.49 -4.99
N MET A 307 13.64 -15.65 -4.69
CA MET A 307 12.97 -16.76 -4.01
C MET A 307 13.00 -16.57 -2.48
N THR A 308 11.83 -16.31 -1.90
CA THR A 308 11.56 -16.32 -0.44
C THR A 308 10.40 -17.27 -0.14
N ASP A 309 10.22 -17.67 1.12
CA ASP A 309 9.10 -18.55 1.51
C ASP A 309 7.73 -17.95 1.15
N GLY A 310 7.52 -16.68 1.50
CA GLY A 310 6.27 -15.99 1.23
C GLY A 310 6.01 -15.82 -0.28
N TRP A 311 7.06 -15.60 -1.08
CA TRP A 311 6.91 -15.45 -2.52
C TRP A 311 6.50 -16.74 -3.20
N GLN A 312 7.19 -17.86 -2.94
CA GLN A 312 6.88 -19.13 -3.63
C GLN A 312 5.49 -19.69 -3.30
N LYS A 313 4.89 -19.26 -2.18
CA LYS A 313 3.55 -19.65 -1.73
C LYS A 313 2.44 -18.69 -2.20
N SER A 314 2.78 -17.54 -2.80
CA SER A 314 1.79 -16.52 -3.20
C SER A 314 0.98 -16.93 -4.43
N ASN A 315 -0.23 -16.39 -4.58
CA ASN A 315 -1.02 -16.62 -5.79
C ASN A 315 -0.41 -15.91 -7.02
N GLU A 316 0.23 -14.77 -6.79
CA GLU A 316 0.97 -13.98 -7.77
C GLU A 316 2.09 -14.81 -8.41
N PHE A 317 2.88 -15.50 -7.60
CA PHE A 317 3.93 -16.39 -8.09
C PHE A 317 3.35 -17.52 -8.94
N GLN A 318 2.24 -18.12 -8.52
CA GLN A 318 1.63 -19.23 -9.27
C GLN A 318 1.12 -18.78 -10.64
N PHE A 319 0.48 -17.61 -10.69
CA PHE A 319 0.02 -16.99 -11.92
C PHE A 319 1.16 -16.64 -12.88
N GLU A 320 2.22 -16.00 -12.39
CA GLU A 320 3.40 -15.67 -13.21
C GLU A 320 4.10 -16.95 -13.71
N MET A 321 4.22 -17.95 -12.84
CA MET A 321 4.88 -19.20 -13.20
C MET A 321 4.07 -20.06 -14.17
N ASP A 322 2.76 -19.89 -14.27
CA ASP A 322 1.97 -20.58 -15.31
C ASP A 322 2.31 -20.09 -16.73
N ILE A 323 2.71 -18.82 -16.87
CA ILE A 323 3.25 -18.28 -18.13
C ILE A 323 4.65 -18.83 -18.38
N ILE A 324 5.51 -18.75 -17.36
CA ILE A 324 6.93 -19.10 -17.47
C ILE A 324 7.15 -20.61 -17.66
N LYS A 325 6.38 -21.47 -17.01
CA LYS A 325 6.43 -22.96 -17.13
C LYS A 325 6.48 -23.39 -18.59
N ASN A 326 5.53 -22.89 -19.38
CA ASN A 326 5.37 -23.28 -20.77
C ASN A 326 6.52 -22.77 -21.65
N ARG A 327 6.96 -21.52 -21.43
CA ARG A 327 8.10 -20.91 -22.15
C ARG A 327 9.42 -21.59 -21.79
N PHE A 328 9.61 -21.92 -20.52
CA PHE A 328 10.80 -22.59 -20.00
C PHE A 328 10.93 -24.01 -20.58
N ALA A 329 9.84 -24.77 -20.62
CA ALA A 329 9.82 -26.10 -21.25
C ALA A 329 10.20 -26.06 -22.75
N LYS A 330 9.88 -24.96 -23.44
CA LYS A 330 10.25 -24.70 -24.84
C LYS A 330 11.62 -24.05 -25.02
N LYS A 331 12.36 -23.77 -23.93
CA LYS A 331 13.65 -23.06 -23.92
C LYS A 331 13.57 -21.63 -24.47
N GLU A 332 12.41 -20.99 -24.35
CA GLU A 332 12.18 -19.59 -24.79
C GLU A 332 12.57 -18.57 -23.71
N VAL A 333 12.70 -19.00 -22.45
CA VAL A 333 13.11 -18.19 -21.32
C VAL A 333 14.10 -18.96 -20.46
N THR A 334 15.14 -18.29 -19.98
CA THR A 334 16.07 -18.81 -18.97
C THR A 334 15.65 -18.28 -17.61
N VAL A 335 15.61 -19.13 -16.59
CA VAL A 335 15.26 -18.69 -15.22
C VAL A 335 16.49 -18.78 -14.32
N ILE A 336 16.75 -17.71 -13.58
CA ILE A 336 17.84 -17.59 -12.61
C ILE A 336 17.22 -17.40 -11.22
N PRO A 337 17.16 -18.45 -10.39
CA PRO A 337 16.67 -18.31 -9.03
C PRO A 337 17.74 -17.67 -8.12
N VAL A 338 17.35 -16.63 -7.39
CA VAL A 338 18.13 -16.01 -6.31
C VAL A 338 17.55 -16.49 -4.98
N LEU A 339 18.36 -17.18 -4.17
CA LEU A 339 17.92 -17.95 -3.01
C LEU A 339 18.19 -17.19 -1.71
N TYR A 340 17.13 -16.71 -1.06
CA TYR A 340 17.19 -16.10 0.27
C TYR A 340 17.23 -17.16 1.37
N ASN A 341 17.64 -16.80 2.59
CA ASN A 341 17.69 -17.72 3.73
C ASN A 341 16.33 -18.35 4.03
N SER A 342 15.26 -17.58 3.82
CA SER A 342 13.89 -18.01 4.07
C SER A 342 13.36 -19.02 3.04
N VAL A 343 14.05 -19.30 1.93
CA VAL A 343 13.50 -20.19 0.90
C VAL A 343 13.27 -21.60 1.45
N ASP A 344 12.04 -22.11 1.31
CA ASP A 344 11.71 -23.50 1.68
C ASP A 344 12.00 -24.43 0.49
N TYR A 345 13.15 -25.11 0.56
CA TYR A 345 13.61 -26.10 -0.42
C TYR A 345 12.76 -27.38 -0.47
N TYR A 346 11.98 -27.63 0.59
CA TYR A 346 11.19 -28.84 0.78
C TYR A 346 9.69 -28.58 0.65
N PHE A 347 9.29 -27.40 0.18
CA PHE A 347 7.91 -27.14 -0.15
C PHE A 347 7.42 -28.37 -0.97
N ASP A 348 6.20 -28.84 -0.69
CA ASP A 348 5.42 -29.80 -1.49
C ASP A 348 3.95 -29.54 -1.22
N ALA A 349 3.48 -28.47 -1.80
CA ALA A 349 2.08 -28.39 -2.05
C ALA A 349 1.81 -29.37 -3.24
N GLU A 350 1.31 -30.60 -3.03
CA GLU A 350 1.00 -31.56 -4.12
C GLU A 350 0.22 -30.97 -5.33
N LYS A 351 -0.60 -29.90 -5.34
CA LYS A 351 -0.88 -28.65 -4.56
C LYS A 351 -0.10 -27.34 -4.90
N LYS A 352 0.72 -27.26 -5.97
CA LYS A 352 1.49 -26.06 -6.44
C LYS A 352 2.98 -25.98 -6.07
N HIS A 353 3.77 -26.94 -6.57
CA HIS A 353 5.23 -26.93 -6.56
C HIS A 353 5.86 -26.44 -7.86
N PHE A 354 6.62 -25.34 -7.83
CA PHE A 354 7.40 -24.89 -8.98
C PHE A 354 8.92 -25.09 -8.83
N TYR A 355 9.49 -24.80 -7.65
CA TYR A 355 10.94 -24.88 -7.45
C TYR A 355 11.49 -26.31 -7.57
N ARG A 356 10.94 -27.27 -6.82
CA ARG A 356 11.44 -28.66 -6.83
C ARG A 356 11.23 -29.37 -8.18
N THR A 357 10.12 -29.09 -8.86
CA THR A 357 9.70 -29.76 -10.10
C THR A 357 10.35 -29.15 -11.35
N THR A 358 10.75 -27.87 -11.30
CA THR A 358 11.29 -27.13 -12.46
C THR A 358 12.74 -26.69 -12.27
N PHE A 359 13.15 -26.35 -11.04
CA PHE A 359 14.47 -25.82 -10.69
C PHE A 359 15.33 -26.74 -9.82
N GLY A 360 14.83 -27.92 -9.40
CA GLY A 360 15.52 -28.81 -8.45
C GLY A 360 16.90 -29.32 -8.92
N SER A 361 17.23 -29.16 -10.21
CA SER A 361 18.55 -29.45 -10.79
C SER A 361 19.44 -28.21 -11.00
N TYR A 362 18.93 -26.99 -10.79
CA TYR A 362 19.65 -25.73 -10.99
C TYR A 362 20.29 -25.24 -9.68
N GLN A 363 21.58 -24.91 -9.72
CA GLN A 363 22.24 -24.17 -8.65
C GLN A 363 21.79 -22.70 -8.75
N GLY A 364 20.94 -22.26 -7.81
CA GLY A 364 20.58 -20.85 -7.68
C GLY A 364 21.72 -19.99 -7.15
N ILE A 365 21.60 -18.68 -7.33
CA ILE A 365 22.56 -17.69 -6.81
C ILE A 365 22.18 -17.37 -5.36
N PRO A 366 23.12 -17.37 -4.40
CA PRO A 366 22.83 -16.91 -3.04
C PRO A 366 22.43 -15.43 -3.05
N SER A 367 21.44 -15.03 -2.24
CA SER A 367 21.07 -13.61 -2.12
C SER A 367 22.12 -12.81 -1.33
N LYS A 368 21.89 -11.50 -1.18
CA LYS A 368 22.66 -10.57 -0.34
C LYS A 368 22.94 -11.06 1.08
N GLU A 369 22.11 -11.97 1.60
CA GLU A 369 22.24 -12.50 2.96
C GLU A 369 23.38 -13.52 3.10
N LYS A 370 23.87 -14.07 1.97
CA LYS A 370 24.92 -15.10 1.92
C LYS A 370 26.11 -14.70 1.04
N ASP A 371 25.91 -13.77 0.11
CA ASP A 371 26.92 -13.28 -0.82
C ASP A 371 26.73 -11.78 -1.06
N GLU A 372 27.67 -10.95 -0.59
CA GLU A 372 27.63 -9.51 -0.80
C GLU A 372 27.75 -9.14 -2.30
N ASP A 373 28.38 -10.01 -3.09
CA ASP A 373 28.62 -9.83 -4.53
C ASP A 373 27.53 -10.48 -5.41
N TRP A 374 26.37 -10.84 -4.84
CA TRP A 374 25.31 -11.58 -5.54
C TRP A 374 24.85 -10.93 -6.86
N MET A 375 24.81 -9.59 -6.92
CA MET A 375 24.46 -8.85 -8.15
C MET A 375 25.53 -8.96 -9.23
N ASP A 376 26.81 -8.98 -8.85
CA ASP A 376 27.92 -9.19 -9.77
C ASP A 376 27.97 -10.63 -10.27
N SER A 377 27.60 -11.60 -9.41
CA SER A 377 27.39 -13.00 -9.80
C SER A 377 26.29 -13.15 -10.86
N ILE A 378 25.16 -12.42 -10.70
CA ILE A 378 24.11 -12.33 -11.73
C ILE A 378 24.68 -11.72 -13.02
N LEU A 379 25.37 -10.58 -12.93
CA LEU A 379 25.89 -9.88 -14.11
C LEU A 379 26.88 -10.76 -14.90
N LYS A 380 27.75 -11.50 -14.21
CA LYS A 380 28.68 -12.46 -14.85
C LYS A 380 27.92 -13.54 -15.62
N LEU A 381 26.85 -14.10 -15.06
CA LEU A 381 26.00 -15.09 -15.72
C LEU A 381 25.24 -14.53 -16.92
N LEU A 382 24.87 -13.24 -16.91
CA LEU A 382 24.23 -12.57 -18.05
C LEU A 382 25.21 -12.28 -19.19
N SER A 383 26.52 -12.26 -18.89
CA SER A 383 27.59 -11.97 -19.85
C SER A 383 28.22 -13.20 -20.50
N SER A 384 27.91 -14.40 -19.98
CA SER A 384 28.31 -15.71 -20.50
C SER A 384 27.31 -16.25 -21.50
#